data_AF-W4K4K9-F1
#
_entry.id   AF-W4K4K9-F1
#
_cell.length_a   1.000
_cell.length_b   1.000
_cell.length_c   1.000
_cell.angle_alpha   90.00
_cell.angle_beta   90.00
_cell.angle_gamma   90.00
#
_symmetry.space_group_name_H-M   'P 1'
#
loop_
_entity.id
_entity.type
_entity.pdbx_description
1 polymer ?
#
loop_
_entity_poly.entity_id
_entity_poly.type
_entity_poly.pdbx_seq_one_letter_code
_entity_poly.pdbx_strand_id
1 'polypeptide(L)'
;DVGAHRRKVYGDRPSVEEELWKRAWWYLVAFDRIGSVMLGRPCATREEDFDADLPLEVDDEYWENEDPTLAFQQPPDKPCRVSAFKLLLRLTDIIAFTLRTFYALNKDPTTVLHNQQPVEILKDMNAAMLQWTQLVPEYLKWSPEMEDLAFANQSTTIYLTYSLIQILVHRSFLPPSLARLRALGDAPSAGSTSAHTMTSLAIAVNAAKAGARFLHVLRVRGLSNIPILLTASELCAAVLCLDVW
;
A
#
# COMPACT_ATOMS: atom_id res chain seq x y z
N ASP A 1 20.10 -20.50 -6.46
CA ASP A 1 18.84 -20.07 -5.83
C ASP A 1 18.95 -20.36 -4.34
N VAL A 2 18.59 -19.41 -3.48
CA VAL A 2 18.66 -19.51 -2.01
C VAL A 2 17.31 -19.88 -1.38
N GLY A 3 16.23 -19.94 -2.17
CA GLY A 3 14.92 -20.41 -1.69
C GLY A 3 14.19 -19.45 -0.75
N ALA A 4 14.54 -18.15 -0.73
CA ALA A 4 13.97 -17.16 0.20
C ALA A 4 12.45 -16.94 0.09
N HIS A 5 11.84 -17.37 -1.03
CA HIS A 5 10.40 -17.35 -1.26
C HIS A 5 9.65 -18.50 -0.57
N ARG A 6 10.38 -19.48 -0.02
CA ARG A 6 9.80 -20.67 0.59
C ARG A 6 9.82 -20.58 2.10
N ARG A 7 8.74 -21.04 2.73
CA ARG A 7 8.71 -21.27 4.17
C ARG A 7 9.68 -22.40 4.52
N LYS A 8 10.52 -22.16 5.51
CA LYS A 8 11.33 -23.25 6.09
C LYS A 8 10.46 -24.12 6.99
N VAL A 9 10.57 -25.42 6.81
CA VAL A 9 9.86 -26.44 7.60
C VAL A 9 10.73 -26.92 8.78
N TYR A 10 12.04 -26.69 8.72
CA TYR A 10 13.01 -27.17 9.71
C TYR A 10 13.79 -25.99 10.31
N GLY A 11 13.93 -26.01 11.64
CA GLY A 11 14.64 -24.99 12.43
C GLY A 11 13.71 -24.35 13.45
N ASP A 12 13.89 -24.67 14.73
CA ASP A 12 13.02 -24.18 15.81
C ASP A 12 13.29 -22.72 16.21
N ARG A 13 14.39 -22.13 15.71
CA ARG A 13 14.84 -20.78 16.08
C ARG A 13 15.16 -19.95 14.86
N PRO A 14 14.72 -18.67 14.83
CA PRO A 14 15.15 -17.73 13.80
C PRO A 14 16.67 -17.59 13.78
N SER A 15 17.22 -17.29 12.60
CA SER A 15 18.64 -16.97 12.43
C SER A 15 18.79 -15.65 11.68
N VAL A 16 19.93 -15.00 11.87
CA VAL A 16 20.23 -13.70 11.25
C VAL A 16 20.13 -13.79 9.73
N GLU A 17 20.79 -14.81 9.13
CA GLU A 17 20.76 -15.03 7.68
C GLU A 17 19.33 -15.26 7.16
N GLU A 18 18.51 -16.01 7.90
CA GLU A 18 17.14 -16.27 7.51
C GLU A 18 16.26 -15.03 7.52
N GLU A 19 16.33 -14.22 8.58
CA GLU A 19 15.56 -12.97 8.64
C GLU A 19 16.03 -11.97 7.59
N LEU A 20 17.34 -11.93 7.28
CA LEU A 20 17.86 -11.09 6.18
C LEU A 20 17.30 -11.53 4.83
N TRP A 21 17.31 -12.83 4.51
CA TRP A 21 16.74 -13.33 3.26
C TRP A 21 15.22 -13.11 3.18
N LYS A 22 14.51 -13.31 4.28
CA LYS A 22 13.06 -13.05 4.38
C LYS A 22 12.75 -11.58 4.11
N ARG A 23 13.49 -10.66 4.71
CA ARG A 23 13.34 -9.21 4.47
C ARG A 23 13.68 -8.82 3.04
N ALA A 24 14.75 -9.37 2.48
CA ALA A 24 15.13 -9.15 1.08
C ALA A 24 14.05 -9.64 0.11
N TRP A 25 13.53 -10.85 0.34
CA TRP A 25 12.41 -11.41 -0.45
C TRP A 25 11.19 -10.50 -0.41
N TRP A 26 10.71 -10.15 0.80
CA TRP A 26 9.53 -9.30 0.93
C TRP A 26 9.73 -7.89 0.37
N TYR A 27 10.95 -7.37 0.38
CA TYR A 27 11.27 -6.12 -0.31
C TYR A 27 11.07 -6.25 -1.83
N LEU A 28 11.53 -7.35 -2.44
CA LEU A 28 11.33 -7.62 -3.86
C LEU A 28 9.84 -7.77 -4.21
N VAL A 29 9.06 -8.44 -3.35
CA VAL A 29 7.60 -8.56 -3.53
C VAL A 29 6.93 -7.19 -3.50
N ALA A 30 7.25 -6.37 -2.50
CA ALA A 30 6.72 -5.01 -2.40
C ALA A 30 7.12 -4.16 -3.61
N PHE A 31 8.38 -4.25 -4.03
CA PHE A 31 8.93 -3.53 -5.17
C PHE A 31 8.22 -3.91 -6.48
N ASP A 32 8.02 -5.20 -6.73
CA ASP A 32 7.29 -5.66 -7.93
C ASP A 32 5.83 -5.17 -7.92
N ARG A 33 5.13 -5.25 -6.79
CA ARG A 33 3.73 -4.82 -6.67
C ARG A 33 3.58 -3.31 -6.88
N ILE A 34 4.41 -2.50 -6.21
CA ILE A 34 4.40 -1.03 -6.36
C ILE A 34 4.80 -0.65 -7.79
N GLY A 35 5.89 -1.21 -8.30
CA GLY A 35 6.35 -0.95 -9.67
C GLY A 35 5.32 -1.37 -10.73
N SER A 36 4.58 -2.44 -10.49
CA SER A 36 3.52 -2.92 -11.38
C SER A 36 2.36 -1.93 -11.49
N VAL A 37 1.93 -1.32 -10.37
CA VAL A 37 0.95 -0.22 -10.41
C VAL A 37 1.47 0.96 -11.20
N MET A 38 2.71 1.37 -10.95
CA MET A 38 3.31 2.54 -11.59
C MET A 38 3.45 2.36 -13.10
N LEU A 39 3.82 1.16 -13.54
CA LEU A 39 4.02 0.82 -14.95
C LEU A 39 2.74 0.36 -15.66
N GLY A 40 1.65 0.15 -14.92
CA GLY A 40 0.40 -0.37 -15.47
C GLY A 40 0.51 -1.80 -15.99
N ARG A 41 1.36 -2.63 -15.38
CA ARG A 41 1.55 -4.04 -15.75
C ARG A 41 1.05 -4.99 -14.64
N PRO A 42 0.77 -6.26 -14.95
CA PRO A 42 0.56 -7.27 -13.91
C PRO A 42 1.82 -7.49 -13.05
N CYS A 43 1.62 -7.84 -11.79
CA CYS A 43 2.70 -8.31 -10.91
C CYS A 43 3.38 -9.54 -11.49
N ALA A 44 4.71 -9.58 -11.43
CA ALA A 44 5.49 -10.75 -11.78
C ALA A 44 5.42 -11.82 -10.69
N THR A 45 5.44 -11.42 -9.42
CA THR A 45 5.32 -12.34 -8.29
C THR A 45 3.85 -12.61 -8.00
N ARG A 46 3.41 -13.87 -8.16
CA ARG A 46 2.05 -14.30 -7.83
C ARG A 46 2.03 -14.95 -6.45
N GLU A 47 0.86 -14.96 -5.82
CA GLU A 47 0.75 -15.45 -4.44
C GLU A 47 0.81 -16.97 -4.34
N GLU A 48 0.55 -17.67 -5.44
CA GLU A 48 0.77 -19.10 -5.57
C GLU A 48 2.26 -19.49 -5.71
N ASP A 49 3.16 -18.52 -5.95
CA ASP A 49 4.58 -18.78 -6.20
C ASP A 49 5.45 -18.77 -4.93
N PHE A 50 4.89 -18.40 -3.77
CA PHE A 50 5.63 -18.29 -2.51
C PHE A 50 4.76 -18.60 -1.29
N ASP A 51 5.40 -19.07 -0.22
CA ASP A 51 4.76 -19.31 1.07
C ASP A 51 5.58 -18.78 2.26
N ALA A 52 6.61 -17.96 2.00
CA ALA A 52 7.44 -17.34 3.03
C ALA A 52 6.63 -16.55 4.07
N ASP A 53 6.95 -16.72 5.35
CA ASP A 53 6.35 -15.95 6.44
C ASP A 53 6.76 -14.47 6.38
N LEU A 54 5.91 -13.58 6.92
CA LEU A 54 6.27 -12.16 7.09
C LEU A 54 7.50 -12.00 7.99
N PRO A 55 8.30 -10.92 7.82
CA PRO A 55 9.45 -10.64 8.68
C PRO A 55 9.05 -10.52 10.15
N LEU A 56 9.97 -10.90 11.04
CA LEU A 56 9.78 -10.69 12.48
C LEU A 56 9.77 -9.19 12.82
N GLU A 57 8.91 -8.79 13.76
CA GLU A 57 8.89 -7.43 14.33
C GLU A 57 9.94 -7.31 15.43
N VAL A 58 11.19 -7.43 15.03
CA VAL A 58 12.35 -7.33 15.92
C VAL A 58 13.43 -6.55 15.20
N ASP A 59 13.88 -5.45 15.81
CA ASP A 59 14.98 -4.66 15.26
C ASP A 59 16.30 -5.45 15.31
N ASP A 60 17.20 -5.17 14.37
CA ASP A 60 18.42 -5.95 14.14
C ASP A 60 19.33 -6.00 15.37
N GLU A 61 19.29 -4.95 16.20
CA GLU A 61 20.04 -4.86 17.46
C GLU A 61 19.58 -5.87 18.53
N TYR A 62 18.43 -6.53 18.34
CA TYR A 62 17.89 -7.55 19.25
C TYR A 62 17.92 -8.96 18.67
N TRP A 63 18.62 -9.18 17.55
CA TRP A 63 18.73 -10.50 16.93
C TRP A 63 19.70 -11.41 17.68
N GLU A 64 20.71 -10.85 18.32
CA GLU A 64 21.76 -11.58 19.01
C GLU A 64 21.74 -11.24 20.51
N ASN A 65 21.95 -12.24 21.35
CA ASN A 65 22.04 -12.08 22.80
C ASN A 65 22.93 -13.20 23.38
N GLU A 66 23.62 -12.92 24.49
CA GLU A 66 24.40 -13.94 25.22
C GLU A 66 23.51 -15.09 25.71
N ASP A 67 22.26 -14.78 26.09
CA ASP A 67 21.21 -15.76 26.33
C ASP A 67 20.43 -16.03 25.03
N PRO A 68 20.57 -17.23 24.41
CA PRO A 68 19.88 -17.56 23.16
C PRO A 68 18.35 -17.57 23.28
N THR A 69 17.80 -17.57 24.49
CA THR A 69 16.33 -17.47 24.69
C THR A 69 15.84 -16.04 24.51
N LEU A 70 16.69 -15.03 24.71
CA LEU A 70 16.37 -13.61 24.55
C LEU A 70 16.68 -13.08 23.14
N ALA A 71 17.37 -13.87 22.31
CA ALA A 71 17.60 -13.56 20.91
C ALA A 71 16.29 -13.47 20.12
N PHE A 72 16.22 -12.56 19.14
CA PHE A 72 15.02 -12.29 18.34
C PHE A 72 13.80 -11.88 19.19
N GLN A 73 14.00 -11.09 20.23
CA GLN A 73 12.91 -10.53 21.03
C GLN A 73 12.99 -9.00 21.08
N GLN A 74 11.93 -8.34 20.60
CA GLN A 74 11.78 -6.89 20.75
C GLN A 74 11.45 -6.57 22.22
N PRO A 75 12.17 -5.63 22.86
CA PRO A 75 11.80 -5.17 24.20
C PRO A 75 10.40 -4.54 24.20
N PRO A 76 9.56 -4.83 25.21
CA PRO A 76 8.14 -4.41 25.23
C PRO A 76 7.95 -2.89 25.32
N ASP A 77 8.95 -2.16 25.81
CA ASP A 77 8.98 -0.71 25.94
C ASP A 77 9.56 0.01 24.72
N LYS A 78 10.04 -0.72 23.70
CA LYS A 78 10.69 -0.15 22.52
C LYS A 78 9.89 -0.34 21.24
N PRO A 79 9.48 0.78 20.59
CA PRO A 79 8.90 0.73 19.25
C PRO A 79 9.78 -0.02 18.25
N CYS A 80 9.18 -0.90 17.43
CA CYS A 80 9.90 -1.65 16.41
C CYS A 80 9.88 -0.90 15.08
N ARG A 81 11.06 -0.70 14.48
CA ARG A 81 11.20 -0.04 13.17
C ARG A 81 10.68 -0.91 12.03
N VAL A 82 10.66 -2.24 12.21
CA VAL A 82 10.21 -3.20 11.20
C VAL A 82 8.68 -3.23 11.07
N SER A 83 7.94 -2.76 12.08
CA SER A 83 6.47 -2.71 12.05
C SER A 83 5.94 -1.90 10.87
N ALA A 84 6.60 -0.79 10.52
CA ALA A 84 6.23 -0.01 9.34
C ALA A 84 6.39 -0.80 8.04
N PHE A 85 7.43 -1.63 7.93
CA PHE A 85 7.64 -2.48 6.75
C PHE A 85 6.52 -3.53 6.63
N LYS A 86 6.14 -4.21 7.72
CA LYS A 86 5.01 -5.15 7.68
C LYS A 86 3.68 -4.47 7.33
N LEU A 87 3.43 -3.28 7.85
CA LEU A 87 2.25 -2.49 7.49
C LEU A 87 2.27 -2.11 6.01
N LEU A 88 3.43 -1.78 5.45
CA LEU A 88 3.59 -1.54 4.02
C LEU A 88 3.31 -2.81 3.21
N LEU A 89 3.81 -3.98 3.62
CA LEU A 89 3.54 -5.25 2.93
C LEU A 89 2.04 -5.53 2.83
N ARG A 90 1.29 -5.32 3.92
CA ARG A 90 -0.18 -5.44 3.94
C ARG A 90 -0.87 -4.50 2.96
N LEU A 91 -0.38 -3.27 2.80
CA LEU A 91 -0.88 -2.36 1.78
C LEU A 91 -0.58 -2.87 0.36
N THR A 92 0.60 -3.47 0.14
CA THR A 92 0.93 -4.05 -1.16
C THR A 92 0.11 -5.29 -1.52
N ASP A 93 -0.41 -6.04 -0.54
CA ASP A 93 -1.37 -7.12 -0.79
C ASP A 93 -2.66 -6.57 -1.42
N ILE A 94 -3.17 -5.45 -0.89
CA ILE A 94 -4.33 -4.74 -1.45
C ILE A 94 -4.03 -4.30 -2.89
N ILE A 95 -2.84 -3.75 -3.14
CA ILE A 95 -2.39 -3.41 -4.50
C ILE A 95 -2.47 -4.62 -5.45
N ALA A 96 -1.86 -5.74 -5.05
CA ALA A 96 -1.81 -6.94 -5.87
C ALA A 96 -3.21 -7.48 -6.17
N PHE A 97 -4.08 -7.47 -5.16
CA PHE A 97 -5.50 -7.81 -5.32
C PHE A 97 -6.19 -6.84 -6.30
N THR A 98 -6.06 -5.52 -6.11
CA THR A 98 -6.65 -4.50 -6.98
C THR A 98 -6.23 -4.63 -8.44
N LEU A 99 -4.94 -4.88 -8.70
CA LEU A 99 -4.44 -5.10 -10.06
C LEU A 99 -5.05 -6.35 -10.71
N ARG A 100 -5.07 -7.48 -10.00
CA ARG A 100 -5.69 -8.73 -10.48
C ARG A 100 -7.18 -8.57 -10.73
N THR A 101 -7.88 -7.80 -9.89
CA THR A 101 -9.34 -7.72 -9.93
C THR A 101 -9.87 -6.71 -10.94
N PHE A 102 -9.30 -5.50 -11.01
CA PHE A 102 -9.83 -4.41 -11.84
C PHE A 102 -9.03 -4.14 -13.11
N TYR A 103 -7.75 -4.52 -13.15
CA TYR A 103 -6.84 -4.14 -14.23
C TYR A 103 -6.32 -5.35 -15.05
N ALA A 104 -6.69 -6.58 -14.70
CA ALA A 104 -6.39 -7.76 -15.49
C ALA A 104 -7.20 -7.80 -16.80
N LEU A 105 -6.52 -7.96 -17.93
CA LEU A 105 -7.13 -8.06 -19.26
C LEU A 105 -7.82 -9.42 -19.48
N ASN A 106 -7.17 -10.49 -19.01
CA ASN A 106 -7.69 -11.86 -19.11
C ASN A 106 -8.02 -12.35 -17.72
N LYS A 107 -9.29 -12.28 -17.35
CA LYS A 107 -9.80 -12.89 -16.12
C LYS A 107 -10.15 -14.34 -16.42
N ASP A 108 -9.63 -15.26 -15.64
CA ASP A 108 -10.05 -16.65 -15.72
C ASP A 108 -11.55 -16.73 -15.35
N PRO A 109 -12.44 -17.13 -16.28
CA PRO A 109 -13.89 -17.15 -16.03
C PRO A 109 -14.29 -18.15 -14.94
N THR A 110 -13.40 -19.07 -14.56
CA THR A 110 -13.65 -20.05 -13.49
C THR A 110 -13.35 -19.52 -12.09
N THR A 111 -12.70 -18.36 -11.97
CA THR A 111 -12.41 -17.77 -10.65
C THR A 111 -13.65 -17.14 -10.03
N VAL A 112 -13.85 -17.36 -8.72
CA VAL A 112 -14.97 -16.77 -7.94
C VAL A 112 -15.01 -15.24 -8.10
N LEU A 113 -13.82 -14.63 -8.19
CA LEU A 113 -13.62 -13.19 -8.39
C LEU A 113 -14.18 -12.66 -9.70
N HIS A 114 -14.24 -13.49 -10.76
CA HIS A 114 -14.84 -13.12 -12.05
C HIS A 114 -16.36 -12.89 -11.91
N ASN A 115 -17.01 -13.65 -11.02
CA ASN A 115 -18.46 -13.63 -10.83
C ASN A 115 -18.94 -12.62 -9.78
N GLN A 116 -18.01 -12.01 -9.03
CA GLN A 116 -18.35 -10.99 -8.03
C GLN A 116 -18.66 -9.64 -8.69
N GLN A 117 -19.70 -8.98 -8.19
CA GLN A 117 -20.05 -7.63 -8.63
C GLN A 117 -18.94 -6.64 -8.22
N PRO A 118 -18.45 -5.76 -9.13
CA PRO A 118 -17.40 -4.79 -8.83
C PRO A 118 -17.64 -3.96 -7.57
N VAL A 119 -18.90 -3.64 -7.29
CA VAL A 119 -19.29 -2.86 -6.10
C VAL A 119 -19.04 -3.63 -4.80
N GLU A 120 -19.25 -4.95 -4.77
CA GLU A 120 -18.95 -5.76 -3.57
C GLU A 120 -17.44 -5.86 -3.35
N ILE A 121 -16.66 -6.03 -4.42
CA ILE A 121 -15.20 -6.02 -4.37
C ILE A 121 -14.69 -4.68 -3.81
N LEU A 122 -15.30 -3.56 -4.20
CA LEU A 122 -14.97 -2.25 -3.65
C LEU A 122 -15.27 -2.15 -2.15
N LYS A 123 -16.39 -2.71 -1.68
CA LYS A 123 -16.71 -2.76 -0.24
C LYS A 123 -15.66 -3.57 0.51
N ASP A 124 -15.25 -4.71 -0.02
CA ASP A 124 -14.23 -5.56 0.59
C ASP A 124 -12.88 -4.85 0.68
N MET A 125 -12.49 -4.13 -0.39
CA MET A 125 -11.27 -3.31 -0.38
C MET A 125 -11.35 -2.17 0.64
N ASN A 126 -12.50 -1.49 0.74
CA ASN A 126 -12.69 -0.44 1.75
C ASN A 126 -12.65 -1.00 3.17
N ALA A 127 -13.20 -2.20 3.39
CA ALA A 127 -13.11 -2.89 4.68
C ALA A 127 -11.67 -3.27 5.01
N ALA A 128 -10.90 -3.81 4.05
CA ALA A 128 -9.48 -4.14 4.24
C ALA A 128 -8.64 -2.90 4.55
N MET A 129 -8.89 -1.79 3.85
CA MET A 129 -8.24 -0.50 4.12
C MET A 129 -8.60 0.01 5.52
N LEU A 130 -9.86 -0.10 5.96
CA LEU A 130 -10.25 0.29 7.32
C LEU A 130 -9.57 -0.60 8.38
N GLN A 131 -9.57 -1.92 8.18
CA GLN A 131 -8.88 -2.85 9.09
C GLN A 131 -7.40 -2.54 9.19
N TRP A 132 -6.74 -2.19 8.08
CA TRP A 132 -5.34 -1.76 8.09
C TRP A 132 -5.10 -0.60 9.06
N THR A 133 -6.00 0.39 9.12
CA THR A 133 -5.84 1.53 10.05
C THR A 133 -5.88 1.11 11.52
N GLN A 134 -6.58 0.03 11.85
CA GLN A 134 -6.68 -0.51 13.22
C GLN A 134 -5.41 -1.25 13.64
N LEU A 135 -4.59 -1.67 12.67
CA LEU A 135 -3.34 -2.39 12.90
C LEU A 135 -2.15 -1.45 13.13
N VAL A 136 -2.31 -0.16 12.84
CA VAL A 136 -1.24 0.83 12.99
C VAL A 136 -1.02 1.12 14.49
N PRO A 137 0.17 0.82 15.04
CA PRO A 137 0.46 1.09 16.44
C PRO A 137 0.60 2.60 16.70
N GLU A 138 0.44 3.02 17.96
CA GLU A 138 0.39 4.44 18.33
C GLU A 138 1.60 5.23 17.84
N TYR A 139 2.81 4.69 17.98
CA TYR A 139 4.06 5.33 17.57
C TYR A 139 4.23 5.49 16.05
N LEU A 140 3.39 4.83 15.23
CA LEU A 140 3.34 4.99 13.77
C LEU A 140 2.12 5.75 13.29
N LYS A 141 1.18 6.13 14.17
CA LYS A 141 0.07 6.99 13.78
C LYS A 141 0.61 8.35 13.37
N TRP A 142 0.25 8.77 12.17
CA TRP A 142 0.83 9.95 11.57
C TRP A 142 0.44 11.22 12.33
N SER A 143 1.45 12.04 12.64
CA SER A 143 1.31 13.43 13.05
C SER A 143 2.39 14.26 12.35
N PRO A 144 2.09 15.51 11.94
CA PRO A 144 3.09 16.39 11.36
C PRO A 144 4.20 16.77 12.37
N GLU A 145 3.89 16.72 13.67
CA GLU A 145 4.80 17.04 14.78
C GLU A 145 5.58 15.84 15.32
N MET A 146 5.49 14.64 14.72
CA MET A 146 6.24 13.46 15.19
C MET A 146 7.73 13.77 15.36
N GLU A 147 8.27 13.60 16.57
CA GLU A 147 9.63 14.03 16.92
C GLU A 147 10.70 13.14 16.27
N ASP A 148 10.54 11.82 16.36
CA ASP A 148 11.47 10.87 15.76
C ASP A 148 11.37 10.91 14.22
N LEU A 149 12.46 11.30 13.56
CA LEU A 149 12.50 11.47 12.11
C LEU A 149 12.37 10.16 11.34
N ALA A 150 12.84 9.04 11.91
CA ALA A 150 12.73 7.74 11.26
C ALA A 150 11.27 7.27 11.29
N PHE A 151 10.59 7.36 12.43
CA PHE A 151 9.17 7.03 12.53
C PHE A 151 8.30 8.03 11.77
N ALA A 152 8.64 9.32 11.75
CA ALA A 152 7.96 10.31 10.91
C ALA A 152 8.07 9.94 9.42
N ASN A 153 9.26 9.53 8.95
CA ASN A 153 9.47 9.08 7.58
C ASN A 153 8.66 7.81 7.27
N GLN A 154 8.73 6.80 8.14
CA GLN A 154 8.00 5.54 8.02
C GLN A 154 6.48 5.73 8.00
N SER A 155 5.97 6.49 8.97
CA SER A 155 4.55 6.83 9.08
C SER A 155 4.09 7.56 7.82
N THR A 156 4.85 8.55 7.36
CA THR A 156 4.49 9.28 6.15
C THR A 156 4.49 8.38 4.90
N THR A 157 5.45 7.44 4.79
CA THR A 157 5.47 6.44 3.70
C THR A 157 4.19 5.60 3.68
N ILE A 158 3.82 5.01 4.82
CA ILE A 158 2.69 4.08 4.87
C ILE A 158 1.35 4.80 4.66
N TYR A 159 1.16 6.00 5.23
CA TYR A 159 -0.07 6.77 5.04
C TYR A 159 -0.17 7.39 3.65
N LEU A 160 0.94 7.82 3.04
CA LEU A 160 0.95 8.23 1.64
C LEU A 160 0.59 7.08 0.72
N THR A 161 1.16 5.90 0.95
CA THR A 161 0.84 4.68 0.19
C THR A 161 -0.64 4.32 0.34
N TYR A 162 -1.19 4.39 1.56
CA TYR A 162 -2.61 4.21 1.83
C TYR A 162 -3.48 5.15 0.98
N SER A 163 -3.17 6.45 0.96
CA SER A 163 -3.91 7.43 0.14
C SER A 163 -3.82 7.12 -1.35
N LEU A 164 -2.66 6.70 -1.86
CA LEU A 164 -2.51 6.32 -3.26
C LEU A 164 -3.32 5.06 -3.60
N ILE A 165 -3.43 4.10 -2.68
CA ILE A 165 -4.26 2.91 -2.88
C ILE A 165 -5.74 3.28 -2.92
N GLN A 166 -6.21 4.21 -2.08
CA GLN A 166 -7.60 4.72 -2.18
C GLN A 166 -7.88 5.29 -3.57
N ILE A 167 -6.95 6.09 -4.12
CA ILE A 167 -7.06 6.62 -5.48
C ILE A 167 -7.09 5.46 -6.51
N LEU A 168 -6.17 4.49 -6.40
CA LEU A 168 -6.08 3.34 -7.29
C LEU A 168 -7.36 2.49 -7.33
N VAL A 169 -7.97 2.28 -6.17
CA VAL A 169 -9.19 1.48 -6.00
C VAL A 169 -10.41 2.24 -6.53
N HIS A 170 -10.55 3.52 -6.19
CA HIS A 170 -11.73 4.29 -6.61
C HIS A 170 -11.69 4.72 -8.07
N ARG A 171 -10.50 4.89 -8.67
CA ARG A 171 -10.40 5.33 -10.08
C ARG A 171 -11.03 4.35 -11.07
N SER A 172 -11.10 3.05 -10.77
CA SER A 172 -11.76 2.06 -11.65
C SER A 172 -13.28 2.25 -11.74
N PHE A 173 -13.87 3.05 -10.84
CA PHE A 173 -15.30 3.38 -10.82
C PHE A 173 -15.59 4.79 -11.34
N LEU A 174 -14.57 5.51 -11.80
CA LEU A 174 -14.70 6.82 -12.38
C LEU A 174 -14.67 6.72 -13.91
N PRO A 175 -15.43 7.58 -14.63
CA PRO A 175 -15.33 7.63 -16.08
C PRO A 175 -13.91 7.97 -16.54
N PRO A 176 -13.49 7.52 -17.73
CA PRO A 176 -12.21 7.90 -18.33
C PRO A 176 -12.03 9.43 -18.29
N SER A 177 -10.81 9.91 -18.06
CA SER A 177 -10.51 11.35 -17.99
C SER A 177 -10.98 12.11 -19.23
N LEU A 178 -10.84 11.52 -20.42
CA LEU A 178 -11.36 12.08 -21.68
C LEU A 178 -12.89 12.15 -21.71
N ALA A 179 -13.60 11.20 -21.09
CA ALA A 179 -15.06 11.24 -21.00
C ALA A 179 -15.53 12.33 -20.04
N ARG A 180 -14.80 12.57 -18.95
CA ARG A 180 -15.04 13.69 -18.04
C ARG A 180 -14.75 15.04 -18.70
N LEU A 181 -13.61 15.19 -19.37
CA LEU A 181 -13.28 16.41 -20.11
C LEU A 181 -14.31 16.72 -21.22
N ARG A 182 -14.87 15.69 -21.88
CA ARG A 182 -15.98 15.85 -22.84
C ARG A 182 -17.27 16.28 -22.15
N ALA A 183 -17.64 15.65 -21.02
CA ALA A 183 -18.80 16.03 -20.24
C ALA A 183 -18.72 17.45 -19.64
N LEU A 184 -17.51 18.00 -19.49
CA LEU A 184 -17.28 19.40 -19.10
C LEU A 184 -17.43 20.39 -20.26
N GLY A 185 -17.21 19.94 -21.51
CA GLY A 185 -17.35 20.75 -22.72
C GLY A 185 -18.78 20.77 -23.29
N ASP A 186 -19.55 19.73 -23.03
CA ASP A 186 -20.96 19.64 -23.36
C ASP A 186 -21.80 20.21 -22.21
N ALA A 187 -22.84 21.01 -22.49
CA ALA A 187 -23.79 21.44 -21.47
C ALA A 187 -24.33 20.20 -20.73
N PRO A 188 -24.52 20.24 -19.41
CA PRO A 188 -24.85 19.05 -18.63
C PRO A 188 -26.20 18.50 -19.09
N SER A 189 -26.17 17.53 -20.00
CA SER A 189 -27.30 16.66 -20.21
C SER A 189 -27.47 15.92 -18.89
N ALA A 190 -28.64 16.07 -18.27
CA ALA A 190 -29.02 15.51 -16.97
C ALA A 190 -29.07 13.96 -16.95
N GLY A 191 -28.03 13.30 -17.45
CA GLY A 191 -27.77 11.88 -17.29
C GLY A 191 -27.08 11.68 -15.94
N SER A 192 -27.90 11.40 -14.93
CA SER A 192 -27.54 10.87 -13.60
C SER A 192 -26.09 10.37 -13.47
N THR A 193 -25.18 11.22 -12.98
CA THR A 193 -23.94 10.73 -12.39
C THR A 193 -24.34 9.88 -11.20
N SER A 194 -24.19 8.56 -11.31
CA SER A 194 -24.57 7.62 -10.26
C SER A 194 -23.99 8.06 -8.92
N ALA A 195 -24.78 7.98 -7.84
CA ALA A 195 -24.34 8.31 -6.48
C ALA A 195 -23.01 7.62 -6.12
N HIS A 196 -22.79 6.43 -6.66
CA HIS A 196 -21.55 5.66 -6.50
C HIS A 196 -20.32 6.37 -7.09
N THR A 197 -20.44 6.99 -8.27
CA THR A 197 -19.37 7.74 -8.93
C THR A 197 -19.02 8.99 -8.14
N MET A 198 -20.02 9.68 -7.60
CA MET A 198 -19.81 10.85 -6.74
C MET A 198 -19.06 10.48 -5.45
N THR A 199 -19.47 9.40 -4.78
CA THR A 199 -18.77 8.90 -3.59
C THR A 199 -17.33 8.50 -3.89
N SER A 200 -17.10 7.77 -4.98
CA SER A 200 -15.75 7.36 -5.38
C SER A 200 -14.85 8.55 -5.71
N LEU A 201 -15.40 9.58 -6.35
CA LEU A 201 -14.67 10.82 -6.63
C LEU A 201 -14.30 11.53 -5.34
N ALA A 202 -15.25 11.71 -4.43
CA ALA A 202 -15.02 12.36 -3.14
C ALA A 202 -13.92 11.66 -2.33
N ILE A 203 -13.91 10.33 -2.30
CA ILE A 203 -12.86 9.55 -1.62
C ILE A 203 -11.51 9.76 -2.30
N ALA A 204 -11.44 9.66 -3.63
CA ALA A 204 -10.18 9.87 -4.36
C ALA A 204 -9.62 11.28 -4.15
N VAL A 205 -10.47 12.30 -4.17
CA VAL A 205 -10.08 13.70 -3.91
C VAL A 205 -9.60 13.89 -2.48
N ASN A 206 -10.30 13.34 -1.49
CA ASN A 206 -9.86 13.42 -0.09
C ASN A 206 -8.52 12.72 0.13
N ALA A 207 -8.32 11.57 -0.50
CA ALA A 207 -7.04 10.86 -0.49
C ALA A 207 -5.93 11.69 -1.16
N ALA A 208 -6.20 12.35 -2.29
CA ALA A 208 -5.23 13.24 -2.94
C ALA A 208 -4.88 14.46 -2.08
N LYS A 209 -5.87 15.06 -1.39
CA LYS A 209 -5.65 16.15 -0.41
C LYS A 209 -4.79 15.68 0.75
N ALA A 210 -5.01 14.46 1.26
CA ALA A 210 -4.15 13.86 2.29
C ALA A 210 -2.73 13.64 1.78
N GLY A 211 -2.58 13.06 0.59
CA GLY A 211 -1.30 12.87 -0.08
C GLY A 211 -0.52 14.17 -0.23
N ALA A 212 -1.16 15.26 -0.68
CA ALA A 212 -0.53 16.56 -0.77
C ALA A 212 -0.01 17.10 0.58
N ARG A 213 -0.74 16.88 1.68
CA ARG A 213 -0.27 17.25 3.04
C ARG A 213 0.96 16.44 3.45
N PHE A 214 0.95 15.13 3.18
CA PHE A 214 2.10 14.26 3.46
C PHE A 214 3.33 14.69 2.65
N LEU A 215 3.16 14.96 1.35
CA LEU A 215 4.22 15.47 0.48
C LEU A 215 4.80 16.80 0.95
N HIS A 216 3.95 17.71 1.43
CA HIS A 216 4.38 18.97 2.00
C HIS A 216 5.27 18.76 3.23
N VAL A 217 4.85 17.91 4.17
CA VAL A 217 5.64 17.59 5.36
C VAL A 217 6.96 16.90 5.00
N LEU A 218 6.96 15.92 4.09
CA LEU A 218 8.18 15.27 3.61
C LEU A 218 9.19 16.29 3.06
N ARG A 219 8.71 17.22 2.24
CA ARG A 219 9.54 18.28 1.64
C ARG A 219 10.08 19.24 2.68
N VAL A 220 9.24 19.77 3.57
CA VAL A 220 9.64 20.77 4.58
C VAL A 220 10.59 20.18 5.60
N ARG A 221 10.39 18.91 6.00
CA ARG A 221 11.22 18.23 7.00
C ARG A 221 12.44 17.50 6.41
N GLY A 222 12.64 17.53 5.09
CA GLY A 222 13.78 16.89 4.43
C GLY A 222 13.79 15.36 4.53
N LEU A 223 12.62 14.73 4.59
CA LEU A 223 12.48 13.28 4.77
C LEU A 223 12.77 12.51 3.46
N SER A 224 13.42 11.35 3.56
CA SER A 224 13.97 10.61 2.41
C SER A 224 13.01 9.53 1.87
N ASN A 225 12.31 9.80 0.77
CA ASN A 225 11.46 8.83 0.04
C ASN A 225 11.26 9.18 -1.46
N ILE A 226 12.34 9.53 -2.18
CA ILE A 226 12.30 10.14 -3.53
C ILE A 226 11.43 9.38 -4.57
N PRO A 227 11.49 8.03 -4.70
CA PRO A 227 10.70 7.34 -5.72
C PRO A 227 9.19 7.41 -5.48
N ILE A 228 8.75 7.33 -4.23
CA ILE A 228 7.33 7.44 -3.85
C ILE A 228 6.87 8.89 -4.01
N LEU A 229 7.73 9.87 -3.68
CA LEU A 229 7.42 11.30 -3.78
C LEU A 229 7.00 11.73 -5.18
N LEU A 230 7.73 11.33 -6.22
CA LEU A 230 7.46 11.74 -7.61
C LEU A 230 6.10 11.23 -8.08
N THR A 231 5.91 9.91 -8.01
CA THR A 231 4.67 9.24 -8.40
C THR A 231 3.47 9.77 -7.62
N ALA A 232 3.62 9.95 -6.30
CA ALA A 232 2.56 10.44 -5.45
C ALA A 232 2.17 11.88 -5.82
N SER A 233 3.15 12.74 -6.11
CA SER A 233 2.90 14.12 -6.51
C SER A 233 2.13 14.19 -7.82
N GLU A 234 2.53 13.41 -8.83
CA GLU A 234 1.86 13.35 -10.13
C GLU A 234 0.40 12.90 -10.00
N LEU A 235 0.16 11.80 -9.28
CA LEU A 235 -1.19 11.26 -9.09
C LEU A 235 -2.09 12.19 -8.27
N CYS A 236 -1.57 12.74 -7.17
CA CYS A 236 -2.35 13.67 -6.34
C CYS A 236 -2.68 14.94 -7.13
N ALA A 237 -1.72 15.51 -7.87
CA ALA A 237 -1.96 16.67 -8.71
C ALA A 237 -3.02 16.39 -9.79
N ALA A 238 -2.91 15.26 -10.50
CA ALA A 238 -3.88 14.88 -11.52
C ALA A 238 -5.32 14.75 -10.96
N VAL A 239 -5.48 14.10 -9.81
CA VAL A 239 -6.80 13.96 -9.17
C VAL A 239 -7.34 15.29 -8.66
N LEU A 240 -6.49 16.15 -8.08
CA LEU A 240 -6.90 17.48 -7.62
C LEU A 240 -7.30 18.40 -8.78
N CYS A 241 -6.62 18.31 -9.92
CA CYS A 241 -7.05 19.02 -11.12
C CYS A 241 -8.44 18.55 -11.57
N LEU A 242 -8.78 17.27 -11.48
CA LEU A 242 -10.13 16.78 -11.81
C LEU A 242 -11.24 17.23 -10.82
N ASP A 243 -10.90 17.78 -9.66
CA ASP A 243 -11.85 18.34 -8.68
C ASP A 243 -12.14 19.82 -8.96
N VAL A 244 -11.16 20.54 -9.53
CA VAL A 244 -11.22 21.99 -9.78
C VAL A 244 -11.94 22.31 -11.10
N TRP A 245 -12.03 21.34 -12.01
CA TRP A 245 -12.67 21.45 -13.32
C TRP A 245 -13.92 20.58 -13.39
#